data_AF-A0A8J5XVN8-F1
#
_entry.id   AF-A0A8J5XVN8-F1
#
_cell.length_a   1.000
_cell.length_b   1.000
_cell.length_c   1.000
_cell.angle_alpha   90.00
_cell.angle_beta   90.00
_cell.angle_gamma   90.00
#
_symmetry.space_group_name_H-M   'P 1'
#
loop_
_entity.id
_entity.type
_entity.pdbx_description
1 polymer ?
#
loop_
_entity_poly.entity_id
_entity_poly.type
_entity_poly.pdbx_seq_one_letter_code
_entity_poly.pdbx_strand_id
1 'polypeptide(L)'
;MDVREDDWRAASTAGDARRLRELAALDGHDDLGIPLVLAAKAGHVDAVRVILGTNMPDADMRRTALRLATRSGHAGVVELLLDSGAELSDDALIEAAACGSEDLLQLLIARGAERGRDEALVVAAERGATAAVRTLLAAGAGSLNPALKGAIDARHAPTVVALVDAGASAAEGLCHAALVGAPALVDLLIDRGASNLDQAFFIGAKAGQTAAVTRIVLCRAAEAEGTQPASACKPRPAPSGASSAIAAHLAMGPAMLGARRPVGLAVADARAVSKPAFFSTVRAPQAK
;
A
#
# COMPACT_ATOMS: atom_id res chain seq x y z
N MET A 1 30.05 36.72 17.06
CA MET A 1 28.90 35.85 16.78
C MET A 1 27.79 36.30 17.70
N ASP A 2 26.67 36.73 17.12
CA ASP A 2 25.62 37.48 17.80
C ASP A 2 24.77 36.52 18.64
N VAL A 3 24.76 36.68 19.97
CA VAL A 3 24.04 35.82 20.94
C VAL A 3 22.55 35.65 20.56
N ARG A 4 22.04 36.59 19.76
CA ARG A 4 20.65 36.68 19.30
C ARG A 4 20.32 35.71 18.15
N GLU A 5 21.29 35.39 17.28
CA GLU A 5 21.09 34.42 16.20
C GLU A 5 20.97 32.99 16.77
N ASP A 6 21.78 32.71 17.79
CA ASP A 6 21.74 31.45 18.52
C ASP A 6 20.42 31.29 19.30
N ASP A 7 19.83 32.38 19.80
CA ASP A 7 18.52 32.37 20.48
C ASP A 7 17.38 31.95 19.54
N TRP A 8 17.32 32.49 18.32
CA TRP A 8 16.32 32.10 17.32
C TRP A 8 16.51 30.65 16.88
N ARG A 9 17.75 30.20 16.67
CA ARG A 9 18.06 28.81 16.30
C ARG A 9 17.72 27.83 17.42
N ALA A 10 18.06 28.16 18.67
CA ALA A 10 17.77 27.34 19.84
C ALA A 10 16.26 27.23 20.06
N ALA A 11 15.53 28.35 20.04
CA ALA A 11 14.08 28.36 20.20
C ALA A 11 13.37 27.60 19.07
N SER A 12 13.84 27.74 17.82
CA SER A 12 13.31 27.01 16.66
C SER A 12 13.57 25.51 16.74
N THR A 13 14.73 25.11 17.22
CA THR A 13 15.07 23.69 17.40
C THR A 13 14.28 23.07 18.55
N ALA A 14 14.07 23.82 19.63
CA ALA A 14 13.28 23.39 20.78
C ALA A 14 11.76 23.43 20.53
N GLY A 15 11.31 24.18 19.51
CA GLY A 15 9.89 24.40 19.25
C GLY A 15 9.22 25.37 20.24
N ASP A 16 10.00 26.23 20.91
CA ASP A 16 9.49 27.17 21.91
C ASP A 16 8.81 28.37 21.22
N ALA A 17 7.56 28.16 20.81
CA ALA A 17 6.75 29.18 20.18
C ALA A 17 6.50 30.40 21.08
N ARG A 18 6.60 30.26 22.42
CA ARG A 18 6.48 31.41 23.32
C ARG A 18 7.72 32.27 23.22
N ARG A 19 8.91 31.68 23.35
CA ARG A 19 10.19 32.39 23.21
C ARG A 19 10.31 33.04 21.84
N LEU A 20 9.86 32.37 20.76
CA LEU A 20 9.85 32.94 19.42
C LEU A 20 8.94 34.17 19.31
N ARG A 21 7.76 34.18 19.95
CA ARG A 21 6.89 35.38 19.98
C ARG A 21 7.48 36.52 20.80
N GLU A 22 8.15 36.20 21.91
CA GLU A 22 8.86 37.21 22.71
C GLU A 22 10.01 37.82 21.91
N LEU A 23 10.79 37.00 21.20
CA LEU A 23 11.86 37.46 20.31
C LEU A 23 11.29 38.34 19.17
N ALA A 24 10.21 37.90 18.55
CA ALA A 24 9.49 38.64 17.51
C ALA A 24 9.02 40.04 17.94
N ALA A 25 8.61 40.19 19.20
CA ALA A 25 8.13 41.46 19.75
C ALA A 25 9.26 42.42 20.15
N LEU A 26 10.47 41.90 20.38
CA LEU A 26 11.61 42.70 20.82
C LEU A 26 12.36 43.35 19.66
N ASP A 27 12.53 42.65 18.52
CA ASP A 27 13.04 43.20 17.27
C ASP A 27 12.82 42.18 16.12
N GLY A 28 12.60 42.68 14.90
CA GLY A 28 12.55 41.84 13.70
C GLY A 28 13.94 41.33 13.35
N HIS A 29 14.09 40.01 13.19
CA HIS A 29 15.30 39.43 12.63
C HIS A 29 15.18 39.37 11.10
N ASP A 30 16.20 39.87 10.41
CA ASP A 30 16.16 39.98 8.94
C ASP A 30 16.36 38.63 8.26
N ASP A 31 17.09 37.67 8.85
CA ASP A 31 17.34 36.34 8.29
C ASP A 31 16.70 35.21 9.11
N LEU A 32 15.41 34.96 8.84
CA LEU A 32 14.67 33.85 9.43
C LEU A 32 14.78 32.54 8.63
N GLY A 33 15.67 32.46 7.64
CA GLY A 33 15.82 31.28 6.79
C GLY A 33 16.28 30.04 7.55
N ILE A 34 17.37 30.17 8.32
CA ILE A 34 17.92 29.05 9.12
C ILE A 34 16.95 28.64 10.25
N PRO A 35 16.39 29.58 11.05
CA PRO A 35 15.33 29.26 12.01
C PRO A 35 14.16 28.48 11.41
N LEU A 36 13.65 28.90 10.24
CA LEU A 36 12.56 28.22 9.55
C LEU A 36 12.94 26.78 9.18
N VAL A 37 14.13 26.59 8.60
CA VAL A 37 14.63 25.26 8.21
C VAL A 37 14.73 24.32 9.41
N LEU A 38 15.23 24.82 10.55
CA LEU A 38 15.36 24.02 11.78
C LEU A 38 13.99 23.64 12.36
N ALA A 39 13.07 24.61 12.47
CA ALA A 39 11.71 24.36 12.95
C ALA A 39 10.96 23.38 12.03
N ALA A 40 11.12 23.53 10.71
CA ALA A 40 10.46 22.68 9.73
C ALA A 40 10.99 21.24 9.74
N LYS A 41 12.31 21.07 9.84
CA LYS A 41 12.95 19.75 9.96
C LYS A 41 12.54 19.02 11.23
N ALA A 42 12.32 19.75 12.32
CA ALA A 42 11.90 19.22 13.62
C ALA A 42 10.38 19.02 13.76
N GLY A 43 9.59 19.55 12.83
CA GLY A 43 8.13 19.38 12.82
C GLY A 43 7.37 20.36 13.73
N HIS A 44 8.00 21.46 14.14
CA HIS A 44 7.41 22.41 15.08
C HIS A 44 6.45 23.39 14.38
N VAL A 45 5.20 22.96 14.21
CA VAL A 45 4.12 23.70 13.51
C VAL A 45 3.95 25.13 14.04
N ASP A 46 3.88 25.30 15.36
CA ASP A 46 3.68 26.62 15.96
C ASP A 46 4.91 27.54 15.80
N ALA A 47 6.11 26.97 15.85
CA ALA A 47 7.34 27.72 15.60
C ALA A 47 7.38 28.22 14.15
N VAL A 48 7.08 27.34 13.18
CA VAL A 48 6.99 27.69 11.76
C VAL A 48 5.94 28.80 11.54
N ARG A 49 4.78 28.71 12.19
CA ARG A 49 3.73 29.73 12.11
C ARG A 49 4.19 31.09 12.62
N VAL A 50 4.90 31.12 13.76
CA VAL A 50 5.44 32.38 14.31
C VAL A 50 6.47 32.97 13.36
N ILE A 51 7.41 32.15 12.88
CA ILE A 51 8.50 32.58 11.99
C ILE A 51 7.97 33.15 10.66
N LEU A 52 7.00 32.47 10.03
CA LEU A 52 6.37 32.96 8.79
C LEU A 52 5.54 34.23 9.02
N GLY A 53 4.99 34.42 10.22
CA GLY A 53 4.22 35.61 10.58
C GLY A 53 5.06 36.85 10.90
N THR A 54 6.34 36.68 11.22
CA THR A 54 7.22 37.79 11.59
C THR A 54 7.91 38.43 10.40
N ASN A 55 8.62 37.62 9.61
CA ASN A 55 9.25 38.06 8.39
C ASN A 55 9.34 36.85 7.45
N MET A 56 8.81 37.00 6.24
CA MET A 56 8.75 35.91 5.29
C MET A 56 10.15 35.60 4.77
N PRO A 57 10.71 34.40 5.03
CA PRO A 57 12.03 34.05 4.53
C PRO A 57 12.04 33.93 3.00
N ASP A 58 13.22 34.03 2.39
CA ASP A 58 13.40 33.88 0.95
C ASP A 58 12.82 32.58 0.40
N ALA A 59 12.42 32.60 -0.87
CA ALA A 59 11.79 31.47 -1.54
C ALA A 59 12.64 30.19 -1.47
N ASP A 60 13.96 30.31 -1.62
CA ASP A 60 14.89 29.17 -1.54
C ASP A 60 14.94 28.55 -0.13
N MET A 61 14.85 29.37 0.91
CA MET A 61 14.80 28.89 2.29
C MET A 61 13.47 28.21 2.58
N ARG A 62 12.34 28.75 2.09
CA ARG A 62 11.03 28.09 2.21
C ARG A 62 11.00 26.76 1.45
N ARG A 63 11.60 26.68 0.26
CA ARG A 63 11.72 25.43 -0.51
C ARG A 63 12.58 24.40 0.22
N THR A 64 13.68 24.83 0.83
CA THR A 64 14.54 23.97 1.64
C THR A 64 13.82 23.46 2.89
N ALA A 65 13.09 24.33 3.59
CA ALA A 65 12.26 23.98 4.73
C ALA A 65 11.17 22.96 4.34
N LEU A 66 10.50 23.16 3.19
CA LEU A 66 9.46 22.26 2.68
C LEU A 66 10.03 20.87 2.40
N ARG A 67 11.17 20.78 1.71
CA ARG A 67 11.84 19.51 1.42
C ARG A 67 12.18 18.77 2.72
N LEU A 68 12.76 19.46 3.70
CA LEU A 68 13.13 18.83 4.96
C LEU A 68 11.92 18.40 5.79
N ALA A 69 10.84 19.18 5.81
CA ALA A 69 9.60 18.81 6.47
C ALA A 69 8.95 17.58 5.79
N THR A 70 8.96 17.53 4.46
CA THR A 70 8.44 16.42 3.65
C THR A 70 9.22 15.14 3.93
N ARG A 71 10.55 15.21 3.87
CA ARG A 71 11.44 14.09 4.20
C ARG A 71 11.32 13.61 5.64
N SER A 72 10.98 14.49 6.59
CA SER A 72 10.70 14.10 7.97
C SER A 72 9.24 13.64 8.20
N GLY A 73 8.35 13.75 7.20
CA GLY A 73 6.95 13.33 7.31
C GLY A 73 6.03 14.31 8.07
N HIS A 74 6.43 15.58 8.21
CA HIS A 74 5.69 16.56 9.01
C HIS A 74 4.58 17.27 8.21
N ALA A 75 3.46 16.57 7.98
CA ALA A 75 2.34 17.05 7.15
C ALA A 75 1.82 18.45 7.56
N GLY A 76 1.66 18.73 8.85
CA GLY A 76 1.17 20.04 9.32
C GLY A 76 2.14 21.21 9.05
N VAL A 77 3.46 20.94 9.03
CA VAL A 77 4.46 21.94 8.63
C VAL A 77 4.41 22.13 7.11
N VAL A 78 4.29 21.05 6.35
CA VAL A 78 4.19 21.09 4.88
C VAL A 78 2.97 21.91 4.46
N GLU A 79 1.82 21.71 5.13
CA GLU A 79 0.61 22.50 4.89
C GLU A 79 0.87 24.00 5.04
N LEU A 80 1.43 24.41 6.18
CA LEU A 80 1.74 25.82 6.45
C LEU A 80 2.73 26.42 5.46
N LEU A 81 3.75 25.65 5.06
CA LEU A 81 4.74 26.12 4.09
C LEU A 81 4.11 26.30 2.70
N LEU A 82 3.25 25.38 2.26
CA LEU A 82 2.52 25.52 1.00
C LEU A 82 1.52 26.69 1.04
N ASP A 83 0.84 26.91 2.16
CA ASP A 83 -0.04 28.08 2.35
C ASP A 83 0.73 29.41 2.29
N SER A 84 1.99 29.39 2.70
CA SER A 84 2.90 30.54 2.60
C SER A 84 3.48 30.77 1.20
N GLY A 85 3.03 30.01 0.19
CA GLY A 85 3.52 30.09 -1.17
C GLY A 85 4.91 29.47 -1.37
N ALA A 86 5.26 28.44 -0.60
CA ALA A 86 6.39 27.59 -0.95
C ALA A 86 6.06 26.74 -2.18
N GLU A 87 7.01 26.66 -3.12
CA GLU A 87 6.84 25.86 -4.32
C GLU A 87 7.06 24.37 -4.03
N LEU A 88 6.21 23.52 -4.60
CA LEU A 88 6.40 22.08 -4.57
C LEU A 88 7.71 21.70 -5.28
N SER A 89 8.50 20.86 -4.62
CA SER A 89 9.64 20.22 -5.27
C SER A 89 9.15 19.06 -6.12
N ASP A 90 9.80 18.81 -7.26
CA ASP A 90 9.46 17.69 -8.14
C ASP A 90 9.58 16.33 -7.42
N ASP A 91 10.47 16.23 -6.42
CA ASP A 91 10.70 15.02 -5.61
C ASP A 91 9.77 14.89 -4.39
N ALA A 92 8.83 15.82 -4.16
CA ALA A 92 8.04 15.85 -2.93
C ALA A 92 7.20 14.58 -2.74
N LEU A 93 6.60 14.05 -3.82
CA LEU A 93 5.85 12.79 -3.78
C LEU A 93 6.77 11.59 -3.49
N ILE A 94 7.99 11.61 -4.03
CA ILE A 94 8.98 10.54 -3.82
C ILE A 94 9.41 10.51 -2.35
N GLU A 95 9.70 11.68 -1.76
CA GLU A 95 10.05 11.79 -0.35
C GLU A 95 8.89 11.37 0.57
N ALA A 96 7.66 11.77 0.25
CA ALA A 96 6.47 11.37 1.02
C ALA A 96 6.20 9.86 0.94
N ALA A 97 6.31 9.27 -0.26
CA ALA A 97 6.22 7.83 -0.48
C ALA A 97 7.32 7.06 0.24
N ALA A 98 8.54 7.61 0.27
CA ALA A 98 9.64 7.05 1.04
C ALA A 98 9.31 6.99 2.53
N CYS A 99 8.67 8.01 3.10
CA CYS A 99 8.26 7.97 4.51
C CYS A 99 7.02 7.10 4.77
N GLY A 100 6.33 6.63 3.71
CA GLY A 100 5.10 5.86 3.83
C GLY A 100 3.92 6.64 4.42
N SER A 101 4.01 7.98 4.43
CA SER A 101 3.00 8.85 5.03
C SER A 101 1.86 9.09 4.03
N GLU A 102 0.72 8.46 4.30
CA GLU A 102 -0.49 8.62 3.49
C GLU A 102 -1.02 10.06 3.56
N ASP A 103 -1.11 10.64 4.75
CA ASP A 103 -1.61 12.01 4.96
C ASP A 103 -0.80 13.04 4.15
N LEU A 104 0.52 12.88 4.15
CA LEU A 104 1.42 13.75 3.39
C LEU A 104 1.25 13.57 1.88
N LEU A 105 1.08 12.33 1.40
CA LEU A 105 0.78 12.07 -0.01
C LEU A 105 -0.55 12.70 -0.42
N GLN A 106 -1.60 12.50 0.36
CA GLN A 106 -2.92 13.08 0.09
C GLN A 106 -2.86 14.61 0.04
N LEU A 107 -2.15 15.23 0.98
CA LEU A 107 -1.93 16.67 1.01
C LEU A 107 -1.21 17.16 -0.24
N LEU A 108 -0.08 16.54 -0.61
CA LEU A 108 0.70 16.94 -1.78
C LEU A 108 -0.09 16.76 -3.09
N ILE A 109 -0.81 15.64 -3.23
CA ILE A 109 -1.67 15.38 -4.39
C ILE A 109 -2.80 16.42 -4.47
N ALA A 110 -3.44 16.75 -3.34
CA ALA A 110 -4.48 17.79 -3.29
C ALA A 110 -3.97 19.18 -3.66
N ARG A 111 -2.67 19.45 -3.44
CA ARG A 111 -1.98 20.68 -3.85
C ARG A 111 -1.44 20.64 -5.28
N GLY A 112 -1.79 19.62 -6.06
CA GLY A 112 -1.43 19.51 -7.47
C GLY A 112 -0.06 18.91 -7.75
N ALA A 113 0.54 18.18 -6.80
CA ALA A 113 1.77 17.45 -7.07
C ALA A 113 1.52 16.31 -8.07
N GLU A 114 2.18 16.38 -9.22
CA GLU A 114 2.10 15.35 -10.27
C GLU A 114 3.45 14.75 -10.66
N ARG A 115 4.51 15.55 -10.55
CA ARG A 115 5.87 15.11 -10.88
C ARG A 115 6.36 14.08 -9.88
N GLY A 116 7.09 13.08 -10.38
CA GLY A 116 7.61 12.00 -9.55
C GLY A 116 6.54 11.00 -9.09
N ARG A 117 5.29 11.07 -9.57
CA ARG A 117 4.19 10.20 -9.10
C ARG A 117 4.46 8.72 -9.39
N ASP A 118 5.01 8.42 -10.56
CA ASP A 118 5.34 7.06 -10.97
C ASP A 118 6.54 6.52 -10.20
N GLU A 119 7.58 7.32 -10.02
CA GLU A 119 8.73 6.98 -9.18
C GLU A 119 8.31 6.79 -7.72
N ALA A 120 7.42 7.65 -7.21
CA ALA A 120 6.86 7.53 -5.87
C ALA A 120 6.08 6.22 -5.69
N LEU A 121 5.36 5.75 -6.72
CA LEU A 121 4.68 4.46 -6.68
C LEU A 121 5.68 3.30 -6.53
N VAL A 122 6.78 3.34 -7.28
CA VAL A 122 7.85 2.33 -7.18
C VAL A 122 8.45 2.33 -5.78
N VAL A 123 8.84 3.50 -5.26
CA VAL A 123 9.41 3.63 -3.91
C VAL A 123 8.43 3.16 -2.82
N ALA A 124 7.16 3.53 -2.91
CA ALA A 124 6.14 3.07 -1.95
C ALA A 124 5.99 1.54 -1.99
N ALA A 125 6.09 0.95 -3.19
CA ALA A 125 5.99 -0.50 -3.37
C ALA A 125 7.19 -1.26 -2.80
N GLU A 126 8.41 -0.77 -3.03
CA GLU A 126 9.65 -1.30 -2.46
C GLU A 126 9.66 -1.25 -0.92
N ARG A 127 8.98 -0.27 -0.33
CA ARG A 127 8.82 -0.18 1.14
C ARG A 127 7.64 -0.99 1.68
N GLY A 128 6.85 -1.61 0.81
CA GLY A 128 5.64 -2.33 1.21
C GLY A 128 4.52 -1.43 1.76
N ALA A 129 4.57 -0.12 1.51
CA ALA A 129 3.60 0.83 2.03
C ALA A 129 2.27 0.78 1.25
N THR A 130 1.44 -0.24 1.52
CA THR A 130 0.21 -0.51 0.73
C THR A 130 -0.77 0.66 0.72
N ALA A 131 -0.89 1.41 1.82
CA ALA A 131 -1.76 2.58 1.89
C ALA A 131 -1.29 3.72 0.96
N ALA A 132 0.02 4.01 0.96
CA ALA A 132 0.65 4.95 0.04
C ALA A 132 0.49 4.51 -1.43
N VAL A 133 0.71 3.22 -1.72
CA VAL A 133 0.49 2.64 -3.05
C VAL A 133 -0.95 2.84 -3.51
N ARG A 134 -1.95 2.56 -2.67
CA ARG A 134 -3.37 2.77 -3.02
C ARG A 134 -3.67 4.24 -3.30
N THR A 135 -3.10 5.15 -2.52
CA THR A 135 -3.27 6.59 -2.71
C THR A 135 -2.69 7.05 -4.05
N LEU A 136 -1.49 6.58 -4.39
CA LEU A 136 -0.82 6.90 -5.65
C LEU A 136 -1.53 6.28 -6.87
N LEU A 137 -2.06 5.06 -6.74
CA LEU A 137 -2.89 4.42 -7.77
C LEU A 137 -4.21 5.18 -7.99
N ALA A 138 -4.86 5.63 -6.91
CA ALA A 138 -6.06 6.46 -7.00
C ALA A 138 -5.78 7.82 -7.66
N ALA A 139 -4.55 8.34 -7.51
CA ALA A 139 -4.07 9.52 -8.22
C ALA A 139 -3.62 9.23 -9.67
N GLY A 140 -3.77 8.00 -10.17
CA GLY A 140 -3.48 7.66 -11.57
C GLY A 140 -2.00 7.39 -11.88
N ALA A 141 -1.22 6.90 -10.92
CA ALA A 141 0.14 6.40 -11.21
C ALA A 141 0.11 5.23 -12.21
N GLY A 142 0.96 5.28 -13.24
CA GLY A 142 0.95 4.37 -14.39
C GLY A 142 2.07 3.33 -14.40
N SER A 143 3.15 3.52 -13.63
CA SER A 143 4.31 2.63 -13.60
C SER A 143 4.10 1.36 -12.76
N LEU A 144 3.09 0.56 -13.12
CA LEU A 144 2.62 -0.60 -12.35
C LEU A 144 3.62 -1.77 -12.32
N ASN A 145 4.22 -2.16 -13.46
CA ASN A 145 5.13 -3.31 -13.52
C ASN A 145 6.45 -3.08 -12.76
N PRO A 146 7.11 -1.89 -12.87
CA PRO A 146 8.24 -1.56 -12.02
C PRO A 146 7.89 -1.62 -10.52
N ALA A 147 6.74 -1.04 -10.13
CA ALA A 147 6.27 -1.10 -8.74
C ALA A 147 5.99 -2.54 -8.30
N LEU A 148 5.45 -3.39 -9.18
CA LEU A 148 5.18 -4.80 -8.90
C LEU A 148 6.47 -5.56 -8.60
N LYS A 149 7.54 -5.31 -9.35
CA LYS A 149 8.86 -5.89 -9.08
C LYS A 149 9.38 -5.45 -7.71
N GLY A 150 9.32 -4.17 -7.40
CA GLY A 150 9.70 -3.63 -6.09
C GLY A 150 8.91 -4.27 -4.94
N ALA A 151 7.60 -4.45 -5.09
CA ALA A 151 6.77 -5.13 -4.09
C ALA A 151 7.11 -6.62 -3.91
N ILE A 152 7.51 -7.31 -4.98
CA ILE A 152 7.96 -8.71 -4.95
C ILE A 152 9.32 -8.83 -4.26
N ASP A 153 10.23 -7.90 -4.53
CA ASP A 153 11.55 -7.83 -3.88
C ASP A 153 11.39 -7.58 -2.37
N ALA A 154 10.45 -6.71 -2.00
CA ALA A 154 10.05 -6.46 -0.62
C ALA A 154 9.26 -7.62 0.03
N ARG A 155 8.89 -8.66 -0.73
CA ARG A 155 8.04 -9.78 -0.29
C ARG A 155 6.68 -9.35 0.30
N HIS A 156 6.15 -8.22 -0.16
CA HIS A 156 4.93 -7.64 0.43
C HIS A 156 3.67 -8.03 -0.34
N ALA A 157 3.09 -9.19 0.01
CA ALA A 157 1.90 -9.74 -0.65
C ALA A 157 0.71 -8.77 -0.78
N PRO A 158 0.33 -7.97 0.24
CA PRO A 158 -0.78 -7.01 0.10
C PRO A 158 -0.53 -5.94 -0.97
N THR A 159 0.72 -5.53 -1.17
CA THR A 159 1.09 -4.56 -2.20
C THR A 159 1.09 -5.19 -3.58
N VAL A 160 1.60 -6.42 -3.71
CA VAL A 160 1.52 -7.22 -4.95
C VAL A 160 0.07 -7.36 -5.40
N VAL A 161 -0.83 -7.71 -4.47
CA VAL A 161 -2.28 -7.78 -4.70
C VAL A 161 -2.83 -6.46 -5.21
N ALA A 162 -2.54 -5.35 -4.52
CA ALA A 162 -3.05 -4.04 -4.92
C ALA A 162 -2.59 -3.63 -6.34
N LEU A 163 -1.34 -3.93 -6.71
CA LEU A 163 -0.79 -3.60 -8.02
C LEU A 163 -1.37 -4.49 -9.13
N VAL A 164 -1.53 -5.80 -8.89
CA VAL A 164 -2.17 -6.71 -9.85
C VAL A 164 -3.64 -6.37 -10.04
N ASP A 165 -4.36 -6.05 -8.96
CA ASP A 165 -5.76 -5.61 -9.03
C ASP A 165 -5.91 -4.27 -9.78
N ALA A 166 -4.87 -3.43 -9.78
CA ALA A 166 -4.80 -2.20 -10.57
C ALA A 166 -4.40 -2.43 -12.04
N GLY A 167 -4.11 -3.67 -12.45
CA GLY A 167 -3.79 -4.04 -13.84
C GLY A 167 -2.30 -4.28 -14.12
N ALA A 168 -1.45 -4.39 -13.10
CA ALA A 168 -0.07 -4.84 -13.31
C ALA A 168 -0.04 -6.26 -13.91
N SER A 169 0.94 -6.53 -14.77
CA SER A 169 1.07 -7.83 -15.44
C SER A 169 1.43 -8.93 -14.44
N ALA A 170 0.44 -9.74 -14.06
CA ALA A 170 0.64 -10.91 -13.20
C ALA A 170 1.66 -11.90 -13.80
N ALA A 171 1.71 -11.99 -15.14
CA ALA A 171 2.69 -12.79 -15.87
C ALA A 171 4.13 -12.28 -15.64
N GLU A 172 4.37 -10.97 -15.82
CA GLU A 172 5.69 -10.40 -15.54
C GLU A 172 6.07 -10.54 -14.07
N GLY A 173 5.11 -10.32 -13.17
CA GLY A 173 5.28 -10.55 -11.75
C GLY A 173 5.69 -11.99 -11.45
N LEU A 174 5.07 -12.99 -12.09
CA LEU A 174 5.36 -14.40 -11.86
C LEU A 174 6.79 -14.76 -12.25
N CYS A 175 7.26 -14.27 -13.41
CA CYS A 175 8.65 -14.47 -13.81
C CYS A 175 9.63 -13.84 -12.81
N HIS A 176 9.35 -12.64 -12.31
CA HIS A 176 10.19 -11.98 -11.31
C HIS A 176 10.15 -12.71 -9.96
N ALA A 177 8.98 -13.14 -9.49
CA ALA A 177 8.84 -13.93 -8.28
C ALA A 177 9.60 -15.27 -8.36
N ALA A 178 9.61 -15.91 -9.53
CA ALA A 178 10.39 -17.12 -9.78
C ALA A 178 11.90 -16.85 -9.78
N LEU A 179 12.34 -15.73 -10.37
CA LEU A 179 13.74 -15.30 -10.38
C LEU A 179 14.30 -15.08 -8.97
N VAL A 180 13.55 -14.33 -8.15
CA VAL A 180 14.00 -13.95 -6.80
C VAL A 180 13.76 -15.09 -5.80
N GLY A 181 12.98 -16.12 -6.15
CA GLY A 181 12.69 -17.25 -5.27
C GLY A 181 11.64 -16.95 -4.21
N ALA A 182 10.48 -16.43 -4.63
CA ALA A 182 9.38 -16.03 -3.76
C ALA A 182 8.20 -17.03 -3.85
N PRO A 183 8.29 -18.24 -3.27
CA PRO A 183 7.28 -19.29 -3.51
C PRO A 183 5.85 -18.88 -3.10
N ALA A 184 5.70 -18.14 -2.00
CA ALA A 184 4.39 -17.62 -1.58
C ALA A 184 3.80 -16.60 -2.57
N LEU A 185 4.65 -15.79 -3.21
CA LEU A 185 4.20 -14.82 -4.22
C LEU A 185 3.97 -15.48 -5.57
N VAL A 186 4.70 -16.55 -5.89
CA VAL A 186 4.43 -17.40 -7.06
C VAL A 186 3.00 -17.95 -6.96
N ASP A 187 2.63 -18.55 -5.83
CA ASP A 187 1.28 -19.06 -5.62
C ASP A 187 0.23 -17.96 -5.75
N LEU A 188 0.48 -16.81 -5.13
CA LEU A 188 -0.41 -15.66 -5.20
C LEU A 188 -0.62 -15.19 -6.64
N LEU A 189 0.44 -15.07 -7.44
CA LEU A 189 0.37 -14.60 -8.82
C LEU A 189 -0.31 -15.62 -9.75
N ILE A 190 -0.09 -16.91 -9.51
CA ILE A 190 -0.81 -18.01 -10.17
C ILE A 190 -2.30 -17.93 -9.85
N ASP A 191 -2.67 -17.76 -8.58
CA ASP A 191 -4.06 -17.59 -8.13
C ASP A 191 -4.72 -16.34 -8.77
N ARG A 192 -3.92 -15.33 -9.14
CA ARG A 192 -4.36 -14.14 -9.89
C ARG A 192 -4.32 -14.30 -11.41
N GLY A 193 -4.10 -15.52 -11.91
CA GLY A 193 -4.21 -15.85 -13.32
C GLY A 193 -2.96 -15.57 -14.16
N ALA A 194 -1.77 -15.59 -13.56
CA ALA A 194 -0.53 -15.53 -14.32
C ALA A 194 -0.39 -16.73 -15.27
N SER A 195 -0.25 -16.46 -16.57
CA SER A 195 -0.35 -17.48 -17.64
C SER A 195 1.00 -17.98 -18.19
N ASN A 196 2.13 -17.39 -17.80
CA ASN A 196 3.46 -17.66 -18.36
C ASN A 196 4.31 -18.63 -17.51
N LEU A 197 3.68 -19.71 -17.04
CA LEU A 197 4.29 -20.73 -16.18
C LEU A 197 5.58 -21.34 -16.77
N ASP A 198 5.62 -21.57 -18.10
CA ASP A 198 6.79 -22.10 -18.81
C ASP A 198 8.03 -21.20 -18.65
N GLN A 199 7.83 -19.90 -18.89
CA GLN A 199 8.90 -18.92 -18.80
C GLN A 199 9.35 -18.75 -17.34
N ALA A 200 8.40 -18.69 -16.41
CA ALA A 200 8.69 -18.61 -14.98
C ALA A 200 9.46 -19.85 -14.47
N PHE A 201 9.09 -21.05 -14.93
CA PHE A 201 9.79 -22.30 -14.62
C PHE A 201 11.25 -22.22 -15.08
N PHE A 202 11.49 -21.86 -16.35
CA PHE A 202 12.85 -21.78 -16.89
C PHE A 202 13.72 -20.77 -16.14
N ILE A 203 13.17 -19.59 -15.84
CA ILE A 203 13.87 -18.54 -15.09
C ILE A 203 14.20 -19.01 -13.66
N GLY A 204 13.22 -19.56 -12.94
CA GLY A 204 13.43 -20.06 -11.58
C GLY A 204 14.45 -21.20 -11.54
N ALA A 205 14.42 -22.11 -12.52
CA ALA A 205 15.37 -23.22 -12.62
C ALA A 205 16.79 -22.72 -12.89
N LYS A 206 16.95 -21.77 -13.82
CA LYS A 206 18.26 -21.15 -14.11
C LYS A 206 18.82 -20.39 -12.91
N ALA A 207 17.94 -19.78 -12.10
CA ALA A 207 18.31 -19.06 -10.88
C ALA A 207 18.55 -19.99 -9.67
N GLY A 208 18.34 -21.31 -9.79
CA GLY A 208 18.50 -22.28 -8.70
C GLY A 208 17.40 -22.20 -7.64
N GLN A 209 16.27 -21.57 -7.93
CA GLN A 209 15.18 -21.34 -6.97
C GLN A 209 14.25 -22.55 -6.89
N THR A 210 14.74 -23.63 -6.28
CA THR A 210 14.04 -24.93 -6.21
C THR A 210 12.64 -24.81 -5.63
N ALA A 211 12.45 -24.08 -4.52
CA ALA A 211 11.14 -23.91 -3.89
C ALA A 211 10.12 -23.25 -4.83
N ALA A 212 10.50 -22.18 -5.53
CA ALA A 212 9.63 -21.50 -6.49
C ALA A 212 9.29 -22.40 -7.68
N VAL A 213 10.29 -23.11 -8.22
CA VAL A 213 10.11 -24.07 -9.33
C VAL A 213 9.17 -25.19 -8.94
N THR A 214 9.30 -25.75 -7.73
CA THR A 214 8.40 -26.80 -7.23
C THR A 214 6.95 -26.31 -7.19
N ARG A 215 6.69 -25.08 -6.76
CA ARG A 215 5.32 -24.51 -6.79
C ARG A 215 4.76 -24.43 -8.20
N ILE A 216 5.56 -23.95 -9.15
CA ILE A 216 5.16 -23.85 -10.57
C ILE A 216 4.84 -25.23 -11.15
N VAL A 217 5.68 -26.24 -10.91
CA VAL A 217 5.46 -27.61 -11.40
C VAL A 217 4.20 -28.23 -10.79
N LEU A 218 3.99 -28.06 -9.48
CA LEU A 218 2.80 -28.58 -8.79
C LEU A 218 1.51 -27.95 -9.35
N CYS A 219 1.52 -26.66 -9.69
CA CYS A 219 0.39 -26.02 -10.34
C CYS A 219 0.07 -26.66 -11.70
N ARG A 220 1.08 -26.92 -12.54
CA ARG A 220 0.88 -27.55 -13.85
C ARG A 220 0.38 -29.00 -13.76
N ALA A 221 0.85 -29.74 -12.76
CA ALA A 221 0.37 -31.10 -12.52
C ALA A 221 -1.13 -31.10 -12.21
N ALA A 222 -1.60 -30.16 -11.39
CA ALA A 222 -3.03 -29.99 -11.09
C ALA A 222 -3.85 -29.61 -12.34
N GLU A 223 -3.33 -28.74 -13.22
CA GLU A 223 -3.99 -28.41 -14.49
C GLU A 223 -4.13 -29.62 -15.42
N ALA A 224 -3.12 -30.50 -15.48
CA ALA A 224 -3.14 -31.70 -16.31
C ALA A 224 -4.12 -32.78 -15.79
N GLU A 225 -4.36 -32.82 -14.49
CA GLU A 225 -5.28 -33.74 -13.83
C GLU A 225 -6.75 -33.27 -13.85
N GLY A 226 -7.02 -32.07 -14.37
CA GLY A 226 -8.37 -31.49 -14.40
C GLY A 226 -8.90 -31.10 -13.01
N THR A 227 -8.06 -31.16 -11.98
CA THR A 227 -8.33 -30.77 -10.60
C THR A 227 -7.90 -29.31 -10.42
N GLN A 228 -8.85 -28.37 -10.55
CA GLN A 228 -8.58 -26.98 -10.20
C GLN A 228 -8.07 -26.89 -8.74
N PRO A 229 -7.03 -26.08 -8.46
CA PRO A 229 -6.55 -25.90 -7.09
C PRO A 229 -7.66 -25.30 -6.21
N ALA A 230 -7.79 -25.82 -4.99
CA ALA A 230 -8.92 -25.63 -4.07
C ALA A 230 -9.19 -24.17 -3.60
N SER A 231 -8.47 -23.16 -4.10
CA SER A 231 -8.65 -21.74 -3.78
C SER A 231 -9.50 -20.96 -4.81
N ALA A 232 -9.85 -21.55 -5.96
CA ALA A 232 -10.58 -20.87 -7.04
C ALA A 232 -12.11 -20.85 -6.81
N CYS A 233 -12.57 -20.10 -5.81
CA CYS A 233 -14.00 -19.78 -5.65
C CYS A 233 -14.23 -18.27 -5.89
N LYS A 234 -14.17 -17.83 -7.16
CA LYS A 234 -14.89 -16.64 -7.64
C LYS A 234 -15.40 -16.86 -9.07
N PRO A 235 -16.63 -16.43 -9.41
CA PRO A 235 -17.19 -16.60 -10.74
C PRO A 235 -16.48 -15.68 -11.74
N ARG A 236 -16.03 -16.23 -12.87
CA ARG A 236 -15.58 -15.43 -14.02
C ARG A 236 -16.76 -14.61 -14.55
N PRO A 237 -16.63 -13.30 -14.83
CA PRO A 237 -17.61 -12.60 -15.65
C PRO A 237 -17.53 -13.12 -17.09
N ALA A 238 -18.70 -13.35 -17.70
CA ALA A 238 -18.82 -13.90 -19.04
C ALA A 238 -18.14 -13.00 -20.09
N PRO A 239 -17.46 -13.57 -21.11
CA PRO A 239 -16.92 -12.77 -22.19
C PRO A 239 -18.06 -12.19 -23.04
N SER A 240 -18.17 -10.86 -23.04
CA SER A 240 -19.00 -10.11 -23.96
C SER A 240 -18.46 -10.24 -25.38
N GLY A 241 -19.15 -11.01 -26.21
CA GLY A 241 -18.91 -11.10 -27.65
C GLY A 241 -20.24 -11.22 -28.37
N ALA A 242 -20.80 -10.09 -28.77
CA ALA A 242 -21.93 -10.05 -29.67
C ALA A 242 -21.51 -10.52 -31.07
N SER A 243 -22.15 -11.58 -31.58
CA SER A 243 -22.77 -11.62 -32.92
C SER A 243 -23.19 -13.04 -33.27
N SER A 244 -24.47 -13.35 -33.15
CA SER A 244 -25.32 -13.48 -34.33
C SER A 244 -26.79 -13.65 -33.92
N ALA A 245 -27.65 -13.05 -34.72
CA ALA A 245 -29.07 -13.29 -34.77
C ALA A 245 -29.39 -14.79 -35.00
N ILE A 246 -30.65 -15.14 -34.74
CA ILE A 246 -31.29 -16.49 -34.83
C ILE A 246 -31.22 -17.20 -33.46
N ALA A 247 -32.28 -17.41 -32.67
CA ALA A 247 -33.68 -17.60 -33.00
C ALA A 247 -34.58 -17.09 -31.85
N ALA A 248 -35.53 -16.23 -32.21
CA ALA A 248 -36.76 -16.05 -31.46
C ALA A 248 -37.86 -16.83 -32.18
N HIS A 249 -38.31 -17.97 -31.64
CA HIS A 249 -39.69 -18.46 -31.74
C HIS A 249 -39.88 -19.78 -30.98
N LEU A 250 -41.09 -19.93 -30.41
CA LEU A 250 -41.67 -21.06 -29.65
C LEU A 250 -41.41 -20.97 -28.13
N ALA A 251 -42.23 -20.30 -27.32
CA ALA A 251 -43.69 -20.37 -27.08
C ALA A 251 -44.16 -21.63 -26.33
N MET A 252 -44.72 -21.39 -25.14
CA MET A 252 -45.76 -22.15 -24.40
C MET A 252 -45.38 -23.57 -23.91
N GLY A 253 -45.66 -24.07 -22.70
CA GLY A 253 -46.46 -23.71 -21.53
C GLY A 253 -46.50 -24.97 -20.60
N PRO A 254 -46.93 -24.90 -19.33
CA PRO A 254 -46.76 -25.96 -18.33
C PRO A 254 -48.03 -26.82 -18.08
N ALA A 255 -47.87 -28.10 -17.75
CA ALA A 255 -48.84 -29.04 -17.12
C ALA A 255 -48.30 -30.49 -17.30
N MET A 256 -48.50 -31.53 -16.48
CA MET A 256 -49.00 -31.78 -15.13
C MET A 256 -48.90 -33.30 -14.93
N LEU A 257 -48.81 -33.76 -13.67
CA LEU A 257 -49.21 -35.08 -13.14
C LEU A 257 -48.41 -36.36 -13.49
N GLY A 258 -48.02 -37.08 -12.43
CA GLY A 258 -47.58 -38.48 -12.50
C GLY A 258 -47.01 -39.04 -11.19
N ALA A 259 -47.85 -39.14 -10.16
CA ALA A 259 -47.51 -39.72 -8.86
C ALA A 259 -47.01 -41.18 -8.93
N ARG A 260 -46.04 -41.54 -8.08
CA ARG A 260 -45.94 -42.83 -7.36
C ARG A 260 -44.88 -42.76 -6.24
N ARG A 261 -45.36 -42.85 -5.00
CA ARG A 261 -44.66 -43.32 -3.78
C ARG A 261 -45.35 -44.65 -3.37
N PRO A 262 -44.93 -45.40 -2.34
CA PRO A 262 -43.58 -45.72 -1.83
C PRO A 262 -43.44 -47.24 -1.48
N VAL A 263 -42.22 -47.70 -1.22
CA VAL A 263 -41.89 -48.85 -0.32
C VAL A 263 -40.49 -48.51 0.24
N GLY A 264 -40.16 -48.43 1.53
CA GLY A 264 -40.73 -49.00 2.73
C GLY A 264 -39.76 -50.06 3.29
N LEU A 265 -38.86 -49.69 4.21
CA LEU A 265 -38.26 -50.46 5.33
C LEU A 265 -37.07 -49.63 5.87
N ALA A 266 -37.12 -49.00 7.06
CA ALA A 266 -37.01 -49.56 8.42
C ALA A 266 -35.66 -50.24 8.68
N VAL A 267 -34.95 -50.14 9.80
CA VAL A 267 -35.00 -49.45 11.11
C VAL A 267 -33.62 -49.78 11.72
N ALA A 268 -32.99 -48.88 12.49
CA ALA A 268 -32.18 -49.27 13.66
C ALA A 268 -31.82 -48.04 14.51
N ASP A 269 -32.51 -47.94 15.64
CA ASP A 269 -32.19 -47.15 16.82
C ASP A 269 -30.86 -47.59 17.45
N ALA A 270 -30.11 -46.63 18.01
CA ALA A 270 -29.30 -46.88 19.20
C ALA A 270 -29.05 -45.56 19.95
N ARG A 271 -29.85 -45.35 21.00
CA ARG A 271 -29.55 -44.45 22.13
C ARG A 271 -28.27 -44.91 22.85
N ALA A 272 -27.44 -43.98 23.31
CA ALA A 272 -27.23 -43.70 24.75
C ALA A 272 -25.91 -42.98 25.04
N VAL A 273 -26.05 -41.84 25.74
CA VAL A 273 -25.34 -41.45 26.96
C VAL A 273 -23.80 -41.47 26.96
N SER A 274 -23.17 -40.28 27.04
CA SER A 274 -22.47 -39.88 28.28
C SER A 274 -21.99 -38.42 28.26
N LYS A 275 -22.37 -37.67 29.30
CA LYS A 275 -21.68 -36.49 29.83
C LYS A 275 -20.75 -36.99 30.95
N PRO A 276 -19.65 -36.29 31.28
CA PRO A 276 -19.74 -35.41 32.45
C PRO A 276 -18.98 -34.09 32.32
N ALA A 277 -19.18 -33.27 33.36
CA ALA A 277 -18.82 -31.88 33.54
C ALA A 277 -17.54 -31.72 34.40
N PHE A 278 -16.91 -30.55 34.26
CA PHE A 278 -16.31 -29.67 35.30
C PHE A 278 -15.27 -30.19 36.32
N PHE A 279 -14.16 -29.43 36.38
CA PHE A 279 -13.33 -28.91 37.51
C PHE A 279 -11.84 -29.01 37.08
N SER A 280 -10.88 -28.16 37.43
CA SER A 280 -10.75 -26.77 37.85
C SER A 280 -9.22 -26.52 37.97
N THR A 281 -8.81 -25.26 38.13
CA THR A 281 -7.53 -24.83 38.73
C THR A 281 -6.23 -25.10 37.96
N VAL A 282 -5.71 -24.05 37.29
CA VAL A 282 -4.28 -23.76 37.33
C VAL A 282 -4.10 -22.37 37.95
N ARG A 283 -3.42 -22.38 39.09
CA ARG A 283 -3.12 -21.26 39.97
C ARG A 283 -1.76 -20.68 39.55
N ALA A 284 -1.71 -19.38 39.33
CA ALA A 284 -0.45 -18.63 39.27
C ALA A 284 0.20 -18.55 40.67
N PRO A 285 1.51 -18.28 40.73
CA PRO A 285 1.92 -17.21 41.62
C PRO A 285 2.91 -16.23 40.99
N GLN A 286 2.68 -14.96 41.34
CA GLN A 286 3.53 -13.80 41.14
C GLN A 286 4.68 -13.74 42.17
N ALA A 287 5.76 -13.11 41.72
CA ALA A 287 6.67 -12.21 42.45
C ALA A 287 7.50 -12.73 43.63
N LYS A 288 8.82 -12.59 43.46
CA LYS A 288 9.63 -11.70 44.29
C LYS A 288 10.41 -10.76 43.39
#